data_AF-A0A7S3G393-F1
#
_entry.id   AF-A0A7S3G393-F1
#
_cell.length_a   1.000
_cell.length_b   1.000
_cell.length_c   1.000
_cell.angle_alpha   90.00
_cell.angle_beta   90.00
_cell.angle_gamma   90.00
#
_symmetry.space_group_name_H-M   'P 1'
#
loop_
_entity.id
_entity.type
_entity.pdbx_description
1 polymer ?
#
loop_
_entity_poly.entity_id
_entity_poly.type
_entity_poly.pdbx_seq_one_letter_code
_entity_poly.pdbx_strand_id
1 'polypeptide(L)'
;MYNFTCVDGFTNTTDIKVKKGYPVHVVVGMAGNTSQSAWKSYMPEHFMPPDWIVFRSADFGFTYAEATSTTLAFKYVNDQDGVVHDHFTLHKGSDWDEGN
;
A
#
# COMPACT_ATOMS: atom_id res chain seq x y z
N MET A 1 1.80 9.53 -11.36
CA MET A 1 2.49 8.42 -10.67
C MET A 1 3.40 9.03 -9.63
N TYR A 2 3.18 8.73 -8.36
CA TYR A 2 4.10 9.08 -7.30
C TYR A 2 5.07 7.91 -7.11
N ASN A 3 6.38 8.17 -7.20
CA ASN A 3 7.39 7.17 -6.89
C ASN A 3 7.68 7.25 -5.40
N PHE A 4 7.21 6.24 -4.65
CA PHE A 4 7.52 6.11 -3.25
C PHE A 4 8.69 5.15 -3.10
N THR A 5 9.75 5.62 -2.47
CA THR A 5 10.79 4.75 -1.94
C THR A 5 10.38 4.44 -0.51
N CYS A 6 10.29 3.15 -0.13
CA CYS A 6 10.03 2.80 1.26
C CYS A 6 11.11 3.47 2.12
N VAL A 7 10.67 4.33 3.05
CA VAL A 7 11.55 5.16 3.91
C VAL A 7 12.49 4.26 4.70
N ASP A 8 13.79 4.52 4.63
CA ASP A 8 14.82 3.93 5.47
C ASP A 8 14.90 4.63 6.83
N GLY A 9 13.86 4.46 7.64
CA GLY A 9 13.92 4.70 9.09
C GLY A 9 13.98 6.16 9.57
N PHE A 10 12.98 6.52 10.37
CA PHE A 10 13.01 7.66 11.29
C PHE A 10 13.85 7.29 12.53
N THR A 11 15.18 7.30 12.45
CA THR A 11 16.03 7.32 13.65
C THR A 11 17.28 8.15 13.45
N ASN A 12 17.54 9.02 14.41
CA ASN A 12 18.74 9.82 14.54
C ASN A 12 19.91 8.93 14.99
N THR A 13 20.25 7.90 14.20
CA THR A 13 21.24 6.88 14.54
C THR A 13 22.14 6.61 13.33
N THR A 14 23.44 6.87 13.50
CA THR A 14 24.50 6.73 12.50
C THR A 14 24.82 5.28 12.09
N ASP A 15 23.93 4.33 12.35
CA ASP A 15 24.17 2.90 12.16
C ASP A 15 23.19 2.29 11.13
N ILE A 16 23.13 2.93 9.96
CA ILE A 16 22.37 2.48 8.79
C ILE A 16 23.13 1.30 8.15
N LYS A 17 23.08 0.14 8.79
CA LYS A 17 23.46 -1.15 8.17
C LYS A 17 22.30 -2.09 7.94
N VAL A 18 21.06 -1.63 8.10
CA VAL A 18 19.88 -2.40 7.70
C VAL A 18 19.06 -1.58 6.70
N LYS A 19 19.42 -1.68 5.42
CA LYS A 19 18.60 -1.22 4.28
C LYS A 19 17.35 -2.09 4.13
N LYS A 20 16.52 -2.19 5.17
CA LYS A 20 15.30 -3.00 5.12
C LYS A 20 14.16 -2.14 4.61
N GLY A 21 13.67 -2.43 3.42
CA GLY A 21 12.40 -1.87 2.95
C GLY A 21 11.28 -2.23 3.94
N TYR A 22 10.45 -1.26 4.32
CA TYR A 22 9.26 -1.49 5.14
C TYR A 22 8.09 -1.99 4.27
N PRO A 23 7.19 -2.82 4.83
CA PRO A 23 6.04 -3.33 4.09
C PRO A 23 5.05 -2.22 3.73
N VAL A 24 4.41 -2.35 2.57
CA VAL A 24 3.21 -1.59 2.22
C VAL A 24 2.01 -2.34 2.78
N HIS A 25 1.20 -1.67 3.60
CA HIS A 25 -0.03 -2.22 4.14
C HIS A 25 -1.22 -1.83 3.25
N VAL A 26 -1.97 -2.83 2.78
CA VAL A 26 -3.15 -2.63 1.94
C VAL A 26 -4.36 -3.27 2.61
N VAL A 27 -5.47 -2.55 2.66
CA VAL A 27 -6.75 -3.04 3.19
C VAL A 27 -7.67 -3.36 2.01
N VAL A 28 -8.07 -4.63 1.88
CA VAL A 28 -8.85 -5.14 0.73
C VAL A 28 -10.22 -5.72 1.13
N GLY A 29 -10.93 -5.01 2.01
CA GLY A 29 -12.22 -5.45 2.57
C GLY A 29 -13.47 -5.12 1.74
N MET A 30 -13.31 -4.75 0.47
CA MET A 30 -14.33 -4.10 -0.36
C MET A 30 -15.06 -5.04 -1.34
N ALA A 31 -15.11 -6.35 -1.07
CA ALA A 31 -15.70 -7.35 -1.97
C ALA A 31 -17.25 -7.40 -2.00
N GLY A 32 -17.96 -6.38 -1.47
CA GLY A 32 -19.42 -6.29 -1.55
C GLY A 32 -20.21 -6.38 -0.23
N ASN A 33 -19.55 -6.43 0.93
CA ASN A 33 -20.28 -6.39 2.21
C ASN A 33 -20.83 -4.98 2.47
N THR A 34 -22.13 -4.86 2.68
CA THR A 34 -22.83 -3.59 2.98
C THR A 34 -22.86 -3.26 4.47
N SER A 35 -22.49 -4.21 5.33
CA SER A 35 -22.34 -4.03 6.77
C SER A 35 -20.88 -3.73 7.11
N GLN A 36 -20.66 -2.60 7.77
CA GLN A 36 -19.37 -2.23 8.34
C GLN A 36 -19.57 -1.80 9.78
N SER A 37 -18.63 -2.15 10.66
CA SER A 37 -18.57 -1.55 11.99
C SER A 37 -18.53 -0.04 11.85
N ALA A 38 -19.28 0.67 12.69
CA ALA A 38 -19.20 2.12 12.71
C ALA A 38 -17.74 2.53 12.98
N TRP A 39 -17.17 3.32 12.06
CA TRP A 39 -15.89 3.97 12.30
C TRP A 39 -15.99 4.76 13.60
N LYS A 40 -14.96 4.70 14.45
CA LYS A 40 -14.92 5.46 15.73
C LYS A 40 -15.33 6.91 15.46
N SER A 41 -16.26 7.44 16.26
CA SER A 41 -16.97 8.69 16.01
C SER A 41 -16.11 9.79 15.39
N TYR A 42 -16.63 10.33 14.29
CA TYR A 42 -16.18 11.51 13.56
C TYR A 42 -15.59 12.57 14.51
N MET A 43 -14.26 12.67 14.52
CA MET A 43 -13.56 13.87 14.99
C MET A 43 -13.49 14.88 13.82
N PRO A 44 -13.50 16.20 14.07
CA PRO A 44 -13.44 17.22 13.01
C PRO A 44 -12.20 17.14 12.09
N GLU A 45 -11.20 16.32 12.43
CA GLU A 45 -9.97 16.06 11.67
C GLU A 45 -10.15 15.06 10.49
N HIS A 46 -11.33 14.47 10.31
CA HIS A 46 -11.60 13.38 9.33
C HIS A 46 -11.35 13.72 7.84
N PHE A 47 -11.19 15.00 7.49
CA PHE A 47 -10.98 15.41 6.11
C PHE A 47 -9.52 15.25 5.65
N MET A 48 -8.56 15.26 6.58
CA MET A 48 -7.15 15.05 6.26
C MET A 48 -6.75 13.62 6.62
N PRO A 49 -6.50 12.74 5.64
CA PRO A 49 -5.91 11.44 5.95
C PRO A 49 -4.51 11.64 6.54
N PRO A 50 -4.06 10.76 7.46
CA PRO A 50 -2.67 10.76 7.89
C PRO A 50 -1.69 10.63 6.71
N ASP A 51 -0.49 11.20 6.85
CA ASP A 51 0.53 11.25 5.78
C ASP A 51 0.96 9.88 5.24
N TRP A 52 0.74 8.80 6.00
CA TRP A 52 1.04 7.43 5.58
C TRP A 52 -0.04 6.78 4.69
N ILE A 53 -1.19 7.43 4.51
CA ILE A 53 -2.23 6.98 3.57
C ILE A 53 -1.93 7.57 2.20
N VAL A 54 -1.50 6.70 1.27
CA VAL A 54 -1.22 7.08 -0.12
C VAL A 54 -2.50 7.09 -0.97
N PHE A 55 -3.38 6.12 -0.75
CA PHE A 55 -4.62 5.95 -1.49
C PHE A 55 -5.72 5.41 -0.56
N ARG A 56 -6.97 5.85 -0.77
CA ARG A 56 -8.17 5.27 -0.15
C ARG A 56 -9.35 5.42 -1.11
N SER A 57 -10.22 4.42 -1.13
CA SER A 57 -11.51 4.44 -1.81
C SER A 57 -12.61 3.88 -0.89
N ALA A 58 -13.86 4.22 -1.17
CA ALA A 58 -15.06 3.74 -0.49
C ALA A 58 -15.98 2.94 -1.44
N ASP A 59 -15.44 2.40 -2.52
CA ASP A 59 -16.18 1.65 -3.53
C ASP A 59 -15.92 0.13 -3.43
N PHE A 60 -16.86 -0.65 -3.97
CA PHE A 60 -16.68 -2.08 -4.14
C PHE A 60 -15.71 -2.41 -5.27
N GLY A 61 -15.07 -3.57 -5.17
CA GLY A 61 -14.16 -4.06 -6.17
C GLY A 61 -13.28 -5.18 -5.68
N PHE A 62 -12.20 -5.42 -6.41
CA PHE A 62 -11.23 -6.44 -6.09
C PHE A 62 -9.80 -5.97 -6.38
N THR A 63 -8.84 -6.69 -5.83
CA THR A 63 -7.42 -6.47 -6.12
C THR A 63 -6.81 -7.73 -6.69
N TYR A 64 -5.80 -7.58 -7.51
CA TYR A 64 -4.97 -8.69 -7.96
C TYR A 64 -3.51 -8.27 -8.02
N ALA A 65 -2.62 -9.26 -7.98
CA ALA A 65 -1.19 -9.04 -8.06
C ALA A 65 -0.54 -9.96 -9.10
N GLU A 66 0.38 -9.40 -9.87
CA GLU A 66 1.17 -10.09 -10.89
C GLU A 66 2.63 -10.07 -10.45
N ALA A 67 3.20 -11.26 -10.21
CA ALA A 67 4.55 -11.41 -9.69
C ALA A 67 5.51 -11.92 -10.77
N THR A 68 6.72 -11.36 -10.79
CA THR A 68 7.89 -11.86 -11.52
C THR A 68 9.02 -12.16 -10.54
N SER A 69 10.18 -12.60 -11.02
CA SER A 69 11.36 -12.81 -10.18
C SER A 69 11.90 -11.51 -9.54
N THR A 70 11.56 -10.35 -10.09
CA THR A 70 12.08 -9.05 -9.64
C THR A 70 11.01 -8.02 -9.31
N THR A 71 9.74 -8.29 -9.60
CA THR A 71 8.65 -7.33 -9.39
C THR A 71 7.38 -7.96 -8.84
N LEU A 72 6.62 -7.18 -8.08
CA LEU A 72 5.23 -7.48 -7.72
C LEU A 72 4.37 -6.27 -8.11
N ALA A 73 3.56 -6.39 -9.15
CA ALA A 73 2.60 -5.36 -9.55
C ALA A 73 1.25 -5.62 -8.88
N PHE A 74 0.75 -4.66 -8.11
CA PHE A 74 -0.53 -4.73 -7.41
C PHE A 74 -1.52 -3.74 -8.02
N LYS A 75 -2.76 -4.17 -8.24
CA LYS A 75 -3.79 -3.35 -8.90
C LYS A 75 -5.13 -3.48 -8.15
N TYR A 76 -5.84 -2.36 -8.02
CA TYR A 76 -7.22 -2.27 -7.56
C TYR A 76 -8.14 -1.94 -8.73
N VAL A 77 -9.19 -2.73 -8.90
CA VAL A 77 -10.26 -2.54 -9.90
C VAL A 77 -11.57 -2.27 -9.18
N ASN A 78 -12.26 -1.22 -9.59
CA ASN A 78 -13.59 -0.85 -9.09
C ASN A 78 -14.67 -1.56 -9.93
N ASP A 79 -15.74 -2.02 -9.28
CA ASP A 79 -16.85 -2.70 -9.96
C ASP A 79 -17.79 -1.77 -10.74
N GLN A 80 -17.73 -0.45 -10.52
CA GLN A 80 -18.56 0.54 -11.21
C GLN A 80 -18.24 0.66 -12.70
N ASP A 81 -16.95 0.65 -13.05
CA ASP A 81 -16.47 0.80 -14.43
C ASP A 81 -15.53 -0.33 -14.88
N GLY A 82 -15.11 -1.20 -13.97
CA GLY A 82 -14.23 -2.34 -14.28
C GLY A 82 -12.81 -1.92 -14.66
N VAL A 83 -12.38 -0.69 -14.37
CA VAL A 83 -11.03 -0.20 -14.70
C VAL A 83 -10.13 -0.16 -13.46
N VAL A 84 -8.82 0.02 -13.68
CA VAL A 84 -7.85 0.14 -12.59
C VAL A 84 -7.88 1.55 -12.01
N HIS A 85 -8.21 1.67 -10.72
CA HIS A 85 -8.27 2.95 -10.00
C HIS A 85 -7.02 3.24 -9.15
N ASP A 86 -6.32 2.19 -8.70
CA ASP A 86 -5.02 2.33 -8.04
C ASP A 86 -4.08 1.19 -8.43
N HIS A 87 -2.79 1.48 -8.48
CA HIS A 87 -1.76 0.48 -8.71
C HIS A 87 -0.39 0.93 -8.20
N PHE A 88 0.42 -0.03 -7.78
CA PHE A 88 1.82 0.17 -7.47
C PHE A 88 2.64 -1.06 -7.88
N THR A 89 3.95 -0.88 -8.00
CA THR A 89 4.88 -1.97 -8.27
C THR A 89 5.97 -1.97 -7.21
N LEU A 90 6.17 -3.11 -6.57
CA LEU A 90 7.32 -3.34 -5.71
C LEU A 90 8.43 -3.97 -6.54
N HIS A 91 9.66 -3.50 -6.32
CA HIS A 91 10.86 -4.08 -6.91
C HIS A 91 11.63 -4.86 -5.86
N LYS A 92 12.11 -6.05 -6.21
CA LYS A 92 12.98 -6.86 -5.36
C LYS A 92 14.22 -6.03 -4.99
N GLY A 93 14.50 -5.90 -3.70
CA GLY A 93 15.72 -5.26 -3.22
C GLY A 93 16.97 -6.08 -3.61
N SER A 94 18.07 -5.39 -3.92
CA SER A 94 19.37 -5.99 -4.27
C SER A 94 20.00 -6.84 -3.17
N ASP A 95 19.54 -6.68 -1.92
CA ASP A 95 20.19 -7.25 -0.75
C ASP A 95 19.67 -8.67 -0.41
N TRP A 96 18.75 -9.20 -1.22
CA TRP A 96 18.19 -10.56 -1.09
C TRP A 96 18.87 -11.59 -2.01
N ASP A 97 20.04 -11.27 -2.56
CA ASP A 97 20.86 -12.26 -3.24
C ASP A 97 21.56 -13.10 -2.17
N GLU A 98 21.17 -14.38 -2.08
CA GLU A 98 21.64 -15.37 -1.11
C GLU A 98 23.15 -15.67 -1.28
N GLY A 99 24.03 -14.76 -0.84
CA GLY A 99 25.46 -14.89 -1.13
C GLY A 99 26.45 -14.03 -0.34
N ASN A 100 26.11 -13.51 0.84
CA ASN A 100 27.11 -12.99 1.79
C ASN A 100 26.75 -13.30 3.24
#